data_AF-A0A9E8MW91-F1
#
_entry.id   AF-A0A9E8MW91-F1
#
_cell.length_a   1.000
_cell.length_b   1.000
_cell.length_c   1.000
_cell.angle_alpha   90.00
_cell.angle_beta   90.00
_cell.angle_gamma   90.00
#
_symmetry.space_group_name_H-M   'P 1'
#
loop_
_entity.id
_entity.type
_entity.pdbx_description
1 polymer ?
#
loop_
_entity_poly.entity_id
_entity_poly.type
_entity_poly.pdbx_seq_one_letter_code
_entity_poly.pdbx_strand_id
1 'polypeptide(L)'
;MQPIVREKGVSYTVLQDNLHNDRLSIPTPYFSYGFDKAWASQGFRFIQNGMHGVPGSVRTYGGTYASGSTSYISSGQDFYYYEPGEKVRQLKTFNGEGEGTYVWDVPGKEMDVTQEGYLVQTKNLDFNFEIDVSAGLTLPPPIFVSFSLVFNYNEQFLTKYATSKVIKYPAIQKKVVSYTDNIASTTENLAFDYATGRPVLTKTYDAYHNIALIESNQKHDGSIYNLNIPAHWNYSEMGQKSTSEFNTNQLLASSGQIITYGADANPINDDGTWSIKTDKVISAGANTFAKLANVSSWINNQSVEDVYGTLGSPSVFRMHESYAFKGDVKKSSNRLTDAGKIYEGGIIEDFIPFAFNNSTQEERWVKLNQVTKYSPNGSALEEIDVLGVYSASKYGYNFTLPTMISKNSTYDEMFFEHFEDKEAIETNLIKDVAHSGIFSKQITSGANIINNVIARDLLSTTGGWLKFWTKSDEKLINPKVEINGNQFAP
;
A
#
# COMPACT_ATOMS: atom_id res chain seq x y z
N MET A 1 -27.16 -23.43 -5.00
CA MET A 1 -25.99 -23.01 -5.79
C MET A 1 -26.51 -22.71 -7.19
N GLN A 2 -26.75 -21.43 -7.53
CA GLN A 2 -27.14 -21.10 -8.90
C GLN A 2 -25.91 -21.29 -9.82
N PRO A 3 -26.09 -21.82 -11.03
CA PRO A 3 -24.99 -21.97 -11.97
C PRO A 3 -24.49 -20.57 -12.36
N ILE A 4 -23.24 -20.27 -12.01
CA ILE A 4 -22.58 -19.02 -12.35
C ILE A 4 -22.38 -19.02 -13.87
N VAL A 5 -23.13 -18.17 -14.57
CA VAL A 5 -22.96 -17.93 -16.01
C VAL A 5 -21.57 -17.32 -16.19
N ARG A 6 -20.63 -18.10 -16.73
CA ARG A 6 -19.33 -17.56 -17.17
C ARG A 6 -19.60 -16.52 -18.26
N GLU A 7 -19.51 -15.24 -17.92
CA GLU A 7 -19.56 -14.17 -18.92
C GLU A 7 -18.45 -14.42 -19.95
N LYS A 8 -18.80 -14.33 -21.24
CA LYS A 8 -17.80 -14.39 -22.31
C LYS A 8 -16.85 -13.21 -22.14
N GLY A 9 -15.54 -13.47 -22.18
CA GLY A 9 -14.50 -12.43 -22.05
C GLY A 9 -14.53 -11.38 -23.17
N VAL A 10 -15.26 -11.65 -24.27
CA VAL A 10 -15.50 -10.69 -25.35
C VAL A 10 -17.00 -10.64 -25.65
N SER A 11 -17.52 -9.43 -25.81
CA SER A 11 -18.89 -9.17 -26.25
C SER A 11 -18.89 -7.98 -27.22
N TYR A 12 -19.87 -7.94 -28.12
CA TYR A 12 -19.97 -6.89 -29.12
C TYR A 12 -21.44 -6.60 -29.45
N THR A 13 -21.73 -5.38 -29.90
CA THR A 13 -23.06 -5.05 -30.45
C THR A 13 -23.18 -5.57 -31.88
N VAL A 14 -24.38 -6.01 -32.25
CA VAL A 14 -24.65 -6.45 -33.62
C VAL A 14 -24.63 -5.22 -34.53
N LEU A 15 -23.77 -5.25 -35.55
CA LEU A 15 -23.59 -4.12 -36.48
C LEU A 15 -24.88 -3.81 -37.25
N GLN A 16 -25.60 -4.87 -37.65
CA GLN A 16 -26.84 -4.75 -38.43
C GLN A 16 -27.93 -3.97 -37.68
N ASP A 17 -28.01 -4.12 -36.36
CA ASP A 17 -29.00 -3.42 -35.53
C ASP A 17 -28.69 -1.93 -35.37
N ASN A 18 -27.43 -1.52 -35.64
CA ASN A 18 -26.95 -0.14 -35.50
C ASN A 18 -26.48 0.43 -36.85
N LEU A 19 -27.02 -0.09 -37.94
CA LEU A 19 -26.83 0.40 -39.29
C LEU A 19 -28.06 1.20 -39.69
N HIS A 20 -27.84 2.42 -40.15
CA HIS A 20 -28.88 3.26 -40.71
C HIS A 20 -28.48 3.75 -42.09
N ASN A 21 -29.47 3.86 -42.96
CA ASN A 21 -29.34 4.42 -44.28
C ASN A 21 -30.42 5.47 -44.53
N ASP A 22 -30.03 6.55 -45.18
CA ASP A 22 -30.92 7.60 -45.65
C ASP A 22 -30.60 7.85 -47.11
N ARG A 23 -31.60 7.62 -47.97
CA ARG A 23 -31.45 7.62 -49.42
C ARG A 23 -32.53 8.47 -50.03
N LEU A 24 -32.12 9.43 -50.85
CA LEU A 24 -33.01 10.15 -51.73
C LEU A 24 -32.49 10.06 -53.14
N SER A 25 -33.37 9.68 -54.05
CA SER A 25 -33.12 9.76 -55.49
C SER A 25 -34.30 10.47 -56.13
N ILE A 26 -34.00 11.52 -56.88
CA ILE A 26 -34.95 12.27 -57.70
C ILE A 26 -34.56 12.03 -59.15
N PRO A 27 -35.04 10.94 -59.79
CA PRO A 27 -34.74 10.66 -61.18
C PRO A 27 -35.71 11.42 -62.09
N THR A 28 -35.24 12.48 -62.75
CA THR A 28 -35.99 13.15 -63.83
C THR A 28 -35.22 13.05 -65.16
N PRO A 29 -35.89 13.17 -66.32
CA PRO A 29 -35.24 13.00 -67.63
C PRO A 29 -34.07 13.95 -67.91
N TYR A 30 -34.07 15.14 -67.30
CA TYR A 30 -33.07 16.18 -67.55
C TYR A 30 -32.19 16.48 -66.31
N PHE A 31 -32.59 15.96 -65.15
CA PHE A 31 -31.92 16.17 -63.87
C PHE A 31 -32.05 14.92 -62.98
N SER A 32 -30.93 14.38 -62.57
CA SER A 32 -30.86 13.34 -61.56
C SER A 32 -30.10 13.86 -60.35
N TYR A 33 -30.74 13.80 -59.19
CA TYR A 33 -30.09 14.07 -57.91
C TYR A 33 -30.22 12.85 -57.01
N GLY A 34 -29.08 12.34 -56.58
CA GLY A 34 -28.98 11.24 -55.62
C GLY A 34 -28.17 11.67 -54.41
N PHE A 35 -28.66 11.38 -53.22
CA PHE A 35 -27.81 11.23 -52.05
C PHE A 35 -28.03 9.88 -51.38
N ASP A 36 -26.95 9.23 -50.95
CA ASP A 36 -26.96 8.01 -50.13
C ASP A 36 -26.06 8.24 -48.91
N LYS A 37 -26.67 8.31 -47.73
CA LYS A 37 -25.96 8.43 -46.46
C LYS A 37 -26.15 7.14 -45.68
N ALA A 38 -25.05 6.48 -45.37
CA ALA A 38 -25.04 5.35 -44.46
C ALA A 38 -24.19 5.67 -43.22
N TRP A 39 -24.70 5.34 -42.04
CA TRP A 39 -23.92 5.35 -40.81
C TRP A 39 -24.08 4.04 -40.05
N ALA A 40 -22.98 3.52 -39.54
CA ALA A 40 -22.95 2.29 -38.77
C ALA A 40 -22.09 2.47 -37.52
N SER A 41 -22.52 1.89 -36.39
CA SER A 41 -21.71 1.86 -35.17
C SER A 41 -21.60 0.47 -34.58
N GLN A 42 -20.41 0.10 -34.09
CA GLN A 42 -20.20 -1.14 -33.37
C GLN A 42 -19.41 -0.91 -32.08
N GLY A 43 -19.90 -1.49 -30.99
CA GLY A 43 -19.24 -1.51 -29.70
C GLY A 43 -18.63 -2.88 -29.43
N PHE A 44 -17.42 -2.90 -28.88
CA PHE A 44 -16.71 -4.08 -28.39
C PHE A 44 -16.44 -3.91 -26.90
N ARG A 45 -16.63 -4.97 -26.11
CA ARG A 45 -16.25 -5.05 -24.70
C ARG A 45 -15.32 -6.25 -24.50
N PHE A 46 -14.15 -5.98 -23.95
CA PHE A 46 -13.14 -6.95 -23.57
C PHE A 46 -13.02 -6.99 -22.04
N ILE A 47 -13.05 -8.19 -21.46
CA ILE A 47 -12.77 -8.42 -20.05
C ILE A 47 -11.42 -9.11 -19.97
N GLN A 48 -10.47 -8.45 -19.31
CA GLN A 48 -9.18 -9.02 -18.96
C GLN A 48 -9.16 -9.31 -17.45
N ASN A 49 -8.57 -10.45 -17.07
CA ASN A 49 -8.30 -10.77 -15.68
C ASN A 49 -6.80 -10.86 -15.44
N GLY A 50 -6.36 -10.37 -14.29
CA GLY A 50 -4.96 -10.43 -13.85
C GLY A 50 -4.57 -11.76 -13.22
N MET A 51 -5.34 -12.84 -13.42
CA MET A 51 -5.03 -14.16 -12.82
C MET A 51 -4.03 -14.96 -13.67
N HIS A 52 -3.69 -14.48 -14.86
CA HIS A 52 -2.70 -15.13 -15.73
C HIS A 52 -1.30 -15.06 -15.09
N GLY A 53 -0.64 -16.21 -14.94
CA GLY A 53 0.68 -16.29 -14.30
C GLY A 53 0.66 -16.21 -12.77
N VAL A 54 -0.53 -16.09 -12.16
CA VAL A 54 -0.68 -16.10 -10.71
C VAL A 54 -0.75 -17.55 -10.20
N PRO A 55 0.05 -17.94 -9.17
CA PRO A 55 0.06 -19.31 -8.67
C PRO A 55 -1.31 -19.75 -8.13
N GLY A 56 -1.81 -20.90 -8.60
CA GLY A 56 -2.97 -21.58 -8.00
C GLY A 56 -2.58 -22.53 -6.88
N SER A 57 -1.41 -23.17 -6.99
CA SER A 57 -0.87 -24.07 -5.97
C SER A 57 0.65 -24.14 -6.08
N VAL A 58 1.35 -24.19 -4.95
CA VAL A 58 2.78 -24.49 -4.87
C VAL A 58 2.95 -25.73 -4.00
N ARG A 59 3.86 -26.64 -4.37
CA ARG A 59 4.12 -27.90 -3.66
C ARG A 59 5.62 -28.16 -3.58
N THR A 60 6.05 -28.65 -2.43
CA THR A 60 7.40 -29.16 -2.19
C THR A 60 7.30 -30.65 -1.93
N TYR A 61 8.06 -31.42 -2.71
CA TYR A 61 8.08 -32.88 -2.62
C TYR A 61 9.37 -33.34 -1.94
N GLY A 62 9.24 -34.19 -0.94
CA GLY A 62 10.34 -34.95 -0.36
C GLY A 62 10.51 -36.28 -1.10
N GLY A 63 11.75 -36.78 -1.19
CA GLY A 63 12.06 -38.07 -1.81
C GLY A 63 13.43 -38.10 -2.47
N THR A 64 13.80 -39.25 -3.02
CA THR A 64 15.07 -39.43 -3.74
C THR A 64 14.85 -39.20 -5.24
N TYR A 65 15.60 -38.27 -5.84
CA TYR A 65 15.48 -37.96 -7.27
C TYR A 65 15.71 -39.18 -8.19
N ALA A 66 16.56 -40.13 -7.75
CA ALA A 66 16.94 -41.31 -8.52
C ALA A 66 15.83 -42.38 -8.66
N SER A 67 14.81 -42.36 -7.80
CA SER A 67 13.71 -43.32 -7.80
C SER A 67 12.39 -42.56 -7.75
N GLY A 68 11.96 -42.08 -8.92
CA GLY A 68 10.81 -41.18 -9.13
C GLY A 68 9.46 -41.64 -8.56
N SER A 69 9.36 -42.85 -8.01
CA SER A 69 8.16 -43.42 -7.40
C SER A 69 8.05 -43.25 -5.87
N THR A 70 9.00 -42.54 -5.22
CA THR A 70 9.01 -42.36 -3.75
C THR A 70 8.74 -40.92 -3.30
N SER A 71 8.27 -40.05 -4.20
CA SER A 71 7.98 -38.66 -3.85
C SER A 71 6.70 -38.54 -3.02
N TYR A 72 6.77 -37.77 -1.93
CA TYR A 72 5.62 -37.40 -1.11
C TYR A 72 5.58 -35.88 -0.94
N ILE A 73 4.39 -35.31 -0.72
CA ILE A 73 4.26 -33.87 -0.45
C ILE A 73 4.76 -33.62 0.97
N SER A 74 5.83 -32.84 1.11
CA SER A 74 6.35 -32.40 2.41
C SER A 74 5.63 -31.14 2.88
N SER A 75 5.41 -30.18 1.97
CA SER A 75 4.68 -28.96 2.25
C SER A 75 4.06 -28.37 0.99
N GLY A 76 3.14 -27.43 1.14
CA GLY A 76 2.50 -26.78 0.01
C GLY A 76 1.56 -25.65 0.41
N GLN A 77 1.15 -24.88 -0.58
CA GLN A 77 0.15 -23.82 -0.43
C GLN A 77 -0.84 -23.87 -1.58
N ASP A 78 -2.13 -23.78 -1.25
CA ASP A 78 -3.21 -23.57 -2.22
C ASP A 78 -3.73 -22.15 -2.11
N PHE A 79 -3.83 -21.48 -3.25
CA PHE A 79 -4.28 -20.10 -3.36
C PHE A 79 -5.64 -20.06 -4.04
N TYR A 80 -6.59 -19.42 -3.37
CA TYR A 80 -7.93 -19.18 -3.88
C TYR A 80 -8.11 -17.68 -4.08
N TYR A 81 -8.71 -17.31 -5.21
CA TYR A 81 -8.92 -15.93 -5.61
C TYR A 81 -10.41 -15.63 -5.76
N TYR A 82 -10.77 -14.36 -5.64
CA TYR A 82 -12.11 -13.87 -6.02
C TYR A 82 -12.28 -13.93 -7.54
N GLU A 83 -13.49 -14.24 -7.99
CA GLU A 83 -13.79 -14.28 -9.42
C GLU A 83 -13.74 -12.85 -10.04
N PRO A 84 -13.38 -12.69 -11.32
CA PRO A 84 -13.35 -11.39 -11.97
C PRO A 84 -14.69 -10.64 -11.88
N GLY A 85 -14.71 -9.50 -11.19
CA GLY A 85 -15.91 -8.70 -10.96
C GLY A 85 -16.71 -9.08 -9.70
N GLU A 86 -16.30 -10.11 -8.95
CA GLU A 86 -16.82 -10.39 -7.61
C GLU A 86 -16.52 -9.21 -6.69
N LYS A 87 -17.56 -8.64 -6.07
CA LYS A 87 -17.41 -7.55 -5.12
C LYS A 87 -16.84 -8.08 -3.81
N VAL A 88 -15.92 -7.33 -3.21
CA VAL A 88 -15.37 -7.63 -1.89
C VAL A 88 -15.77 -6.54 -0.90
N ARG A 89 -15.74 -6.87 0.39
CA ARG A 89 -15.98 -5.89 1.45
C ARG A 89 -14.77 -4.96 1.55
N GLN A 90 -15.01 -3.66 1.45
CA GLN A 90 -14.00 -2.63 1.60
C GLN A 90 -14.38 -1.72 2.78
N LEU A 91 -13.54 -1.71 3.82
CA LEU A 91 -13.72 -0.83 4.98
C LEU A 91 -13.39 0.59 4.55
N LYS A 92 -14.35 1.51 4.73
CA LYS A 92 -14.33 2.85 4.16
C LYS A 92 -14.17 3.96 5.19
N THR A 93 -14.85 3.82 6.33
CA THR A 93 -14.80 4.83 7.41
C THR A 93 -14.34 4.18 8.70
N PHE A 94 -13.76 5.02 9.56
CA PHE A 94 -13.35 4.68 10.92
C PHE A 94 -13.61 5.89 11.81
N ASN A 95 -14.21 5.69 12.98
CA ASN A 95 -14.52 6.75 13.94
C ASN A 95 -13.34 7.13 14.85
N GLY A 96 -12.22 6.41 14.76
CA GLY A 96 -11.05 6.59 15.64
C GLY A 96 -11.13 5.82 16.96
N GLU A 97 -12.20 5.07 17.19
CA GLU A 97 -12.51 4.39 18.47
C GLU A 97 -13.09 2.99 18.26
N GLY A 98 -12.87 2.36 17.10
CA GLY A 98 -13.17 0.94 16.91
C GLY A 98 -14.36 0.59 16.02
N GLU A 99 -14.99 1.58 15.39
CA GLU A 99 -16.17 1.36 14.56
C GLU A 99 -16.06 2.08 13.22
N GLY A 100 -16.85 1.62 12.25
CA GLY A 100 -16.93 2.26 10.95
C GLY A 100 -17.91 1.59 10.00
N THR A 101 -17.79 1.93 8.72
CA THR A 101 -18.67 1.41 7.65
C THR A 101 -17.86 0.72 6.57
N TYR A 102 -18.51 -0.21 5.88
CA TYR A 102 -17.95 -0.90 4.72
C TYR A 102 -18.86 -0.82 3.51
N VAL A 103 -18.27 -1.00 2.33
CA VAL A 103 -18.98 -1.06 1.04
C VAL A 103 -18.59 -2.31 0.27
N TRP A 104 -19.49 -2.79 -0.59
CA TRP A 104 -19.20 -3.88 -1.53
C TRP A 104 -18.77 -3.29 -2.87
N ASP A 105 -17.48 -3.44 -3.20
CA ASP A 105 -16.92 -2.91 -4.45
C ASP A 105 -15.76 -3.78 -4.96
N VAL A 106 -15.34 -3.56 -6.21
CA VAL A 106 -14.27 -4.32 -6.87
C VAL A 106 -12.99 -3.46 -6.90
N PRO A 107 -12.02 -3.69 -5.99
CA PRO A 107 -10.83 -2.85 -5.90
C PRO A 107 -9.94 -3.05 -7.12
N GLY A 108 -9.26 -1.98 -7.54
CA GLY A 108 -8.30 -2.02 -8.65
C GLY A 108 -8.90 -2.32 -10.03
N LYS A 109 -10.22 -2.18 -10.19
CA LYS A 109 -10.88 -2.30 -11.51
C LYS A 109 -10.49 -1.12 -12.39
N GLU A 110 -9.85 -1.42 -13.53
CA GLU A 110 -9.49 -0.42 -14.53
C GLU A 110 -10.41 -0.53 -15.74
N MET A 111 -10.66 0.62 -16.39
CA MET A 111 -11.49 0.70 -17.58
C MET A 111 -10.85 1.67 -18.58
N ASP A 112 -10.69 1.21 -19.81
CA ASP A 112 -10.26 2.02 -20.94
C ASP A 112 -11.32 1.99 -22.04
N VAL A 113 -11.51 3.11 -22.70
CA VAL A 113 -12.48 3.29 -23.78
C VAL A 113 -11.81 4.02 -24.94
N THR A 114 -11.60 3.30 -26.03
CA THR A 114 -11.10 3.85 -27.29
C THR A 114 -12.25 3.98 -28.28
N GLN A 115 -12.29 5.10 -29.01
CA GLN A 115 -13.26 5.31 -30.08
C GLN A 115 -12.53 5.66 -31.38
N GLU A 116 -12.96 5.07 -32.47
CA GLU A 116 -12.47 5.34 -33.82
C GLU A 116 -13.66 5.67 -34.73
N GLY A 117 -13.51 6.73 -35.53
CA GLY A 117 -14.50 7.16 -36.50
C GLY A 117 -13.88 7.24 -37.89
N TYR A 118 -14.59 6.72 -38.90
CA TYR A 118 -14.18 6.77 -40.30
C TYR A 118 -15.31 7.31 -41.16
N LEU A 119 -14.99 8.27 -42.05
CA LEU A 119 -15.93 8.86 -42.99
C LEU A 119 -15.38 8.75 -44.42
N VAL A 120 -16.17 8.19 -45.33
CA VAL A 120 -15.93 8.23 -46.78
C VAL A 120 -16.98 9.12 -47.40
N GLN A 121 -16.55 10.04 -48.27
CA GLN A 121 -17.43 10.87 -49.07
C GLN A 121 -17.05 10.73 -50.54
N THR A 122 -18.02 10.37 -51.37
CA THR A 122 -17.89 10.35 -52.83
C THR A 122 -18.85 11.36 -53.41
N LYS A 123 -18.37 12.21 -54.32
CA LYS A 123 -19.18 13.18 -55.05
C LYS A 123 -18.94 13.00 -56.53
N ASN A 124 -20.01 12.71 -57.27
CA ASN A 124 -19.98 12.62 -58.71
C ASN A 124 -20.87 13.73 -59.29
N LEU A 125 -20.33 14.43 -60.27
CA LEU A 125 -21.02 15.46 -61.02
C LEU A 125 -20.78 15.18 -62.50
N ASP A 126 -21.84 14.74 -63.18
CA ASP A 126 -21.81 14.47 -64.62
C ASP A 126 -22.72 15.44 -65.34
N PHE A 127 -22.18 16.03 -66.40
CA PHE A 127 -22.89 16.92 -67.31
C PHE A 127 -22.81 16.31 -68.71
N ASN A 128 -23.96 15.99 -69.31
CA ASN A 128 -24.02 15.52 -70.67
C ASN A 128 -24.90 16.44 -71.52
N PHE A 129 -24.40 16.83 -72.68
CA PHE A 129 -25.11 17.63 -73.66
C PHE A 129 -24.94 16.99 -75.03
N GLU A 130 -26.06 16.60 -75.63
CA GLU A 130 -26.12 15.90 -76.90
C GLU A 130 -27.02 16.67 -77.86
N ILE A 131 -26.59 16.77 -79.13
CA ILE A 131 -27.38 17.36 -80.21
C ILE A 131 -27.53 16.30 -81.29
N ASP A 132 -28.78 15.94 -81.57
CA ASP A 132 -29.13 15.03 -82.64
C ASP A 132 -29.78 15.81 -83.78
N VAL A 133 -29.27 15.58 -84.99
CA VAL A 133 -29.85 16.13 -86.22
C VAL A 133 -30.35 14.97 -87.07
N SER A 134 -31.65 14.93 -87.32
CA SER A 134 -32.28 13.94 -88.18
C SER A 134 -33.02 14.62 -89.32
N ALA A 135 -33.06 14.00 -90.49
CA ALA A 135 -33.75 14.51 -91.67
C ALA A 135 -34.87 13.56 -92.07
N GLY A 136 -36.08 14.09 -92.25
CA GLY A 136 -37.22 13.33 -92.76
C GLY A 136 -37.09 12.99 -94.24
N LEU A 137 -37.78 11.94 -94.70
CA LEU A 137 -37.64 11.38 -96.06
C LEU A 137 -38.50 12.09 -97.14
N THR A 138 -39.08 13.27 -96.88
CA THR A 138 -39.93 14.02 -97.83
C THR A 138 -39.13 15.11 -98.57
N LEU A 139 -39.64 15.67 -99.67
CA LEU A 139 -38.99 16.74 -100.44
C LEU A 139 -39.78 18.07 -100.33
N PRO A 140 -39.22 19.15 -99.77
CA PRO A 140 -37.91 19.23 -99.10
C PRO A 140 -37.91 18.50 -97.74
N PRO A 141 -36.78 17.92 -97.30
CA PRO A 141 -36.73 17.13 -96.07
C PRO A 141 -36.85 18.04 -94.85
N PRO A 142 -37.83 17.82 -93.96
CA PRO A 142 -37.88 18.52 -92.69
C PRO A 142 -36.68 18.07 -91.85
N ILE A 143 -35.89 19.05 -91.40
CA ILE A 143 -34.76 18.84 -90.49
C ILE A 143 -35.30 18.94 -89.07
N PHE A 144 -35.10 17.90 -88.28
CA PHE A 144 -35.39 17.90 -86.84
C PHE A 144 -34.06 17.98 -86.10
N VAL A 145 -33.94 19.02 -85.28
CA VAL A 145 -32.84 19.14 -84.33
C VAL A 145 -33.43 18.89 -82.96
N SER A 146 -32.93 17.86 -82.27
CA SER A 146 -33.20 17.64 -80.86
C SER A 146 -31.93 17.87 -80.06
N PHE A 147 -32.10 18.34 -78.84
CA PHE A 147 -31.02 18.45 -77.89
C PHE A 147 -31.43 17.73 -76.61
N SER A 148 -30.49 17.04 -76.00
CA SER A 148 -30.63 16.44 -74.69
C SER A 148 -29.63 17.09 -73.76
N LEU A 149 -30.12 17.55 -72.61
CA LEU A 149 -29.30 18.06 -71.53
C LEU A 149 -29.60 17.22 -70.29
N VAL A 150 -28.58 16.53 -69.78
CA VAL A 150 -28.70 15.71 -68.59
C VAL A 150 -27.67 16.15 -67.56
N PHE A 151 -28.18 16.56 -66.40
CA PHE A 151 -27.38 16.86 -65.22
C PHE A 151 -27.53 15.71 -64.22
N ASN A 152 -26.43 15.08 -63.81
CA ASN A 152 -26.44 14.08 -62.74
C ASN A 152 -25.52 14.52 -61.61
N TYR A 153 -26.07 14.65 -60.42
CA TYR A 153 -25.29 14.83 -59.19
C TYR A 153 -25.58 13.68 -58.22
N ASN A 154 -24.53 13.00 -57.78
CA ASN A 154 -24.62 11.92 -56.81
C ASN A 154 -23.64 12.15 -55.67
N GLU A 155 -24.14 12.11 -54.45
CA GLU A 155 -23.34 12.23 -53.24
C GLU A 155 -23.53 11.01 -52.33
N GLN A 156 -22.43 10.35 -51.99
CA GLN A 156 -22.44 9.18 -51.11
C GLN A 156 -21.62 9.47 -49.86
N PHE A 157 -22.17 9.14 -48.70
CA PHE A 157 -21.50 9.17 -47.41
C PHE A 157 -21.54 7.80 -46.75
N LEU A 158 -20.39 7.37 -46.23
CA LEU A 158 -20.31 6.21 -45.36
C LEU A 158 -19.57 6.60 -44.09
N THR A 159 -20.30 6.64 -42.98
CA THR A 159 -19.75 6.91 -41.65
C THR A 159 -19.71 5.62 -40.84
N LYS A 160 -18.58 5.32 -40.18
CA LYS A 160 -18.42 4.16 -39.32
C LYS A 160 -17.84 4.59 -37.98
N TYR A 161 -18.40 4.08 -36.90
CA TYR A 161 -17.87 4.25 -35.55
C TYR A 161 -17.57 2.90 -34.92
N ALA A 162 -16.37 2.74 -34.38
CA ALA A 162 -15.99 1.59 -33.57
C ALA A 162 -15.63 2.07 -32.16
N THR A 163 -16.26 1.52 -31.14
CA THR A 163 -15.93 1.79 -29.73
C THR A 163 -15.43 0.52 -29.08
N SER A 164 -14.23 0.55 -28.52
CA SER A 164 -13.63 -0.56 -27.79
C SER A 164 -13.53 -0.21 -26.32
N LYS A 165 -14.16 -1.02 -25.46
CA LYS A 165 -14.11 -0.92 -24.00
C LYS A 165 -13.31 -2.08 -23.45
N VAL A 166 -12.19 -1.80 -22.79
CA VAL A 166 -11.38 -2.81 -22.10
C VAL A 166 -11.59 -2.66 -20.60
N ILE A 167 -12.04 -3.71 -19.93
CA ILE A 167 -12.21 -3.77 -18.47
C ILE A 167 -11.18 -4.75 -17.94
N LYS A 168 -10.34 -4.30 -17.00
CA LYS A 168 -9.31 -5.15 -16.39
C LYS A 168 -9.61 -5.32 -14.90
N TYR A 169 -9.67 -6.58 -14.48
CA TYR A 169 -9.84 -6.95 -13.08
C TYR A 169 -8.53 -7.50 -12.50
N PRO A 170 -8.08 -7.05 -11.32
CA PRO A 170 -6.90 -7.60 -10.67
C PRO A 170 -7.19 -8.98 -10.06
N ALA A 171 -6.14 -9.77 -9.80
CA ALA A 171 -6.27 -11.00 -9.02
C ALA A 171 -6.27 -10.64 -7.53
N ILE A 172 -7.39 -10.89 -6.84
CA ILE A 172 -7.54 -10.62 -5.41
C ILE A 172 -7.55 -11.96 -4.68
N GLN A 173 -6.59 -12.16 -3.77
CA GLN A 173 -6.49 -13.39 -2.99
C GLN A 173 -7.61 -13.44 -1.94
N LYS A 174 -8.39 -14.51 -1.96
CA LYS A 174 -9.51 -14.78 -1.06
C LYS A 174 -9.08 -15.62 0.14
N LYS A 175 -8.33 -16.69 -0.12
CA LYS A 175 -7.94 -17.66 0.89
C LYS A 175 -6.62 -18.31 0.51
N VAL A 176 -5.78 -18.61 1.50
CA VAL A 176 -4.62 -19.48 1.36
C VAL A 176 -4.76 -20.62 2.33
N VAL A 177 -4.49 -21.83 1.85
CA VAL A 177 -4.38 -23.01 2.70
C VAL A 177 -2.95 -23.51 2.61
N SER A 178 -2.21 -23.37 3.69
CA SER A 178 -0.83 -23.83 3.84
C SER A 178 -0.82 -25.19 4.50
N TYR A 179 -0.03 -26.11 3.98
CA TYR A 179 0.14 -27.46 4.51
C TYR A 179 1.60 -27.71 4.82
N THR A 180 1.90 -28.15 6.04
CA THR A 180 3.22 -28.60 6.45
C THR A 180 3.04 -29.80 7.38
N ASP A 181 3.74 -30.91 7.12
CA ASP A 181 3.72 -32.09 7.98
C ASP A 181 2.30 -32.60 8.32
N ASN A 182 1.43 -32.64 7.30
CA ASN A 182 0.00 -32.99 7.40
C ASN A 182 -0.87 -32.05 8.27
N ILE A 183 -0.35 -30.92 8.73
CA ILE A 183 -1.11 -29.87 9.41
C ILE A 183 -1.48 -28.80 8.37
N ALA A 184 -2.76 -28.48 8.29
CA ALA A 184 -3.28 -27.41 7.44
C ALA A 184 -3.53 -26.16 8.26
N SER A 185 -3.05 -25.02 7.80
CA SER A 185 -3.40 -23.70 8.32
C SER A 185 -4.09 -22.90 7.21
N THR A 186 -5.27 -22.37 7.52
CA THR A 186 -6.06 -21.59 6.57
C THR A 186 -6.05 -20.12 6.97
N THR A 187 -5.78 -19.24 6.01
CA THR A 187 -5.93 -17.78 6.16
C THR A 187 -6.91 -17.27 5.11
N GLU A 188 -7.98 -16.62 5.56
CA GLU A 188 -9.01 -16.03 4.72
C GLU A 188 -8.97 -14.51 4.83
N ASN A 189 -9.03 -13.81 3.69
CA ASN A 189 -9.18 -12.36 3.65
C ASN A 189 -10.67 -12.03 3.66
N LEU A 190 -11.15 -11.31 4.68
CA LEU A 190 -12.58 -11.03 4.85
C LEU A 190 -12.97 -9.61 4.46
N ALA A 191 -12.08 -8.65 4.68
CA ALA A 191 -12.28 -7.26 4.29
C ALA A 191 -10.96 -6.59 3.89
N PHE A 192 -11.08 -5.61 3.01
CA PHE A 192 -9.97 -4.88 2.41
C PHE A 192 -10.07 -3.41 2.76
N ASP A 193 -8.96 -2.70 2.75
CA ASP A 193 -8.94 -1.25 2.87
C ASP A 193 -9.45 -0.60 1.57
N TYR A 194 -10.33 0.39 1.68
CA TYR A 194 -10.90 1.08 0.52
C TYR A 194 -9.85 1.85 -0.30
N ALA A 195 -8.84 2.43 0.36
CA ALA A 195 -7.82 3.22 -0.34
C ALA A 195 -6.79 2.34 -1.06
N THR A 196 -6.35 1.23 -0.46
CA THR A 196 -5.25 0.41 -0.99
C THR A 196 -5.69 -0.90 -1.65
N GLY A 197 -6.90 -1.38 -1.38
CA GLY A 197 -7.34 -2.71 -1.78
C GLY A 197 -6.58 -3.85 -1.08
N ARG A 198 -5.81 -3.57 -0.01
CA ARG A 198 -5.07 -4.57 0.77
C ARG A 198 -5.95 -5.16 1.87
N PRO A 199 -5.75 -6.44 2.25
CA PRO A 199 -6.54 -7.06 3.32
C PRO A 199 -6.24 -6.37 4.66
N VAL A 200 -7.30 -5.97 5.36
CA VAL A 200 -7.23 -5.39 6.71
C VAL A 200 -7.87 -6.29 7.76
N LEU A 201 -8.81 -7.15 7.35
CA LEU A 201 -9.39 -8.18 8.22
C LEU A 201 -9.07 -9.55 7.64
N THR A 202 -8.30 -10.32 8.38
CA THR A 202 -8.02 -11.72 8.05
C THR A 202 -8.57 -12.65 9.11
N LYS A 203 -8.91 -13.87 8.70
CA LYS A 203 -9.41 -14.92 9.57
C LYS A 203 -8.51 -16.14 9.48
N THR A 204 -8.09 -16.64 10.63
CA THR A 204 -7.38 -17.91 10.79
C THR A 204 -8.13 -18.78 11.81
N TYR A 205 -7.62 -19.98 12.04
CA TYR A 205 -8.25 -20.95 12.93
C TYR A 205 -7.21 -21.50 13.91
N ASP A 206 -7.63 -21.76 15.13
CA ASP A 206 -6.83 -22.53 16.09
C ASP A 206 -6.74 -24.02 15.71
N ALA A 207 -5.90 -24.76 16.43
CA ALA A 207 -5.67 -26.18 16.19
C ALA A 207 -6.87 -27.08 16.55
N TYR A 208 -7.87 -26.56 17.26
CA TYR A 208 -9.03 -27.30 17.75
C TYR A 208 -10.33 -26.98 16.98
N HIS A 209 -10.27 -26.08 16.00
CA HIS A 209 -11.44 -25.65 15.24
C HIS A 209 -12.15 -26.85 14.60
N ASN A 210 -13.49 -26.83 14.63
CA ASN A 210 -14.36 -27.88 14.07
C ASN A 210 -14.25 -29.26 14.76
N ILE A 211 -13.58 -29.35 15.92
CA ILE A 211 -13.62 -30.53 16.80
C ILE A 211 -14.95 -30.57 17.55
N ALA A 212 -15.56 -31.75 17.63
CA ALA A 212 -16.82 -31.94 18.38
C ALA A 212 -16.57 -31.76 19.87
N LEU A 213 -17.42 -30.97 20.53
CA LEU A 213 -17.37 -30.79 21.97
C LEU A 213 -18.00 -32.01 22.65
N ILE A 214 -17.40 -32.47 23.75
CA ILE A 214 -17.95 -33.57 24.55
C ILE A 214 -19.33 -33.12 25.07
N GLU A 215 -20.35 -33.98 24.90
CA GLU A 215 -21.74 -33.76 25.35
C GLU A 215 -22.53 -32.62 24.66
N SER A 216 -22.06 -32.13 23.50
CA SER A 216 -22.83 -31.19 22.69
C SER A 216 -22.77 -31.54 21.20
N ASN A 217 -23.88 -31.37 20.48
CA ASN A 217 -23.89 -31.40 19.01
C ASN A 217 -23.18 -30.17 18.38
N GLN A 218 -22.61 -29.29 19.21
CA GLN A 218 -21.83 -28.14 18.78
C GLN A 218 -20.37 -28.51 18.55
N LYS A 219 -19.76 -27.84 17.58
CA LYS A 219 -18.34 -27.93 17.30
C LYS A 219 -17.62 -26.71 17.85
N HIS A 220 -16.36 -26.88 18.22
CA HIS A 220 -15.51 -25.78 18.67
C HIS A 220 -15.29 -24.77 17.54
N ASP A 221 -15.53 -23.50 17.83
CA ASP A 221 -15.24 -22.40 16.92
C ASP A 221 -13.95 -21.69 17.34
N GLY A 222 -12.83 -22.23 16.88
CA GLY A 222 -11.50 -21.65 17.05
C GLY A 222 -11.18 -20.50 16.10
N SER A 223 -12.17 -19.73 15.63
CA SER A 223 -11.94 -18.62 14.71
C SER A 223 -11.11 -17.51 15.38
N ILE A 224 -10.06 -17.06 14.69
CA ILE A 224 -9.20 -15.95 15.10
C ILE A 224 -9.30 -14.89 14.03
N TYR A 225 -9.66 -13.67 14.41
CA TYR A 225 -9.74 -12.54 13.49
C TYR A 225 -8.64 -11.54 13.80
N ASN A 226 -7.93 -11.11 12.77
CA ASN A 226 -6.88 -10.10 12.87
C ASN A 226 -7.31 -8.87 12.08
N LEU A 227 -7.63 -7.79 12.80
CA LEU A 227 -7.95 -6.49 12.25
C LEU A 227 -6.73 -5.58 12.33
N ASN A 228 -6.15 -5.25 11.18
CA ASN A 228 -5.13 -4.23 11.05
C ASN A 228 -5.80 -2.87 10.77
N ILE A 229 -5.47 -1.86 11.56
CA ILE A 229 -5.97 -0.49 11.43
C ILE A 229 -4.92 0.33 10.64
N PRO A 230 -5.17 0.68 9.37
CA PRO A 230 -4.28 1.55 8.61
C PRO A 230 -4.15 2.93 9.24
N ALA A 231 -2.93 3.48 9.27
CA ALA A 231 -2.67 4.79 9.87
C ALA A 231 -3.43 5.92 9.17
N HIS A 232 -3.61 5.83 7.84
CA HIS A 232 -4.32 6.85 7.07
C HIS A 232 -5.82 6.98 7.40
N TRP A 233 -6.40 6.06 8.19
CA TRP A 233 -7.76 6.20 8.71
C TRP A 233 -7.84 7.24 9.83
N ASN A 234 -6.76 7.40 10.59
CA ASN A 234 -6.67 8.33 11.73
C ASN A 234 -5.91 9.61 11.36
N TYR A 235 -4.95 9.50 10.43
CA TYR A 235 -4.12 10.60 9.96
C TYR A 235 -4.43 10.88 8.49
N SER A 236 -5.36 11.80 8.22
CA SER A 236 -5.86 12.08 6.86
C SER A 236 -4.75 12.44 5.86
N GLU A 237 -3.74 13.18 6.32
CA GLU A 237 -2.56 13.57 5.54
C GLU A 237 -1.64 12.40 5.16
N MET A 238 -1.82 11.21 5.76
CA MET A 238 -1.16 9.97 5.33
C MET A 238 -1.88 9.28 4.15
N GLY A 239 -3.02 9.81 3.71
CA GLY A 239 -3.86 9.28 2.65
C GLY A 239 -3.27 9.35 1.24
N GLN A 240 -4.10 9.07 0.22
CA GLN A 240 -3.69 9.04 -1.19
C GLN A 240 -3.42 10.45 -1.73
N LYS A 241 -2.34 10.61 -2.49
CA LYS A 241 -2.01 11.89 -3.16
C LYS A 241 -3.00 12.26 -4.28
N SER A 242 -3.70 11.29 -4.86
CA SER A 242 -4.78 11.52 -5.84
C SER A 242 -6.01 12.21 -5.24
N THR A 243 -6.22 12.08 -3.92
CA THR A 243 -7.35 12.70 -3.22
C THR A 243 -7.01 14.13 -2.77
N SER A 244 -5.77 14.36 -2.35
CA SER A 244 -5.27 15.67 -1.93
C SER A 244 -3.77 15.76 -2.21
N GLU A 245 -3.33 16.88 -2.79
CA GLU A 245 -1.93 17.13 -3.12
C GLU A 245 -1.02 17.20 -1.87
N PHE A 246 -1.59 17.54 -0.71
CA PHE A 246 -0.90 17.64 0.57
C PHE A 246 -0.65 16.27 1.23
N ASN A 247 -1.31 15.22 0.74
CA ASN A 247 -1.15 13.90 1.31
C ASN A 247 0.24 13.32 1.02
N THR A 248 0.80 12.67 2.03
CA THR A 248 2.14 12.07 2.02
C THR A 248 2.19 10.67 1.40
N ASN A 249 1.04 10.08 1.06
CA ASN A 249 0.93 8.77 0.41
C ASN A 249 1.52 7.61 1.25
N GLN A 250 1.34 7.66 2.57
CA GLN A 250 1.86 6.68 3.53
C GLN A 250 0.84 5.59 3.87
N LEU A 251 0.22 5.01 2.84
CA LEU A 251 -0.92 4.11 2.99
C LEU A 251 -0.59 2.74 3.60
N LEU A 252 0.71 2.41 3.67
CA LEU A 252 1.19 1.13 4.19
C LEU A 252 1.44 1.16 5.70
N ALA A 253 1.46 2.34 6.31
CA ALA A 253 1.63 2.48 7.74
C ALA A 253 0.40 1.92 8.48
N SER A 254 0.64 1.21 9.58
CA SER A 254 -0.40 0.67 10.46
C SER A 254 -0.36 1.40 11.80
N SER A 255 -1.50 1.91 12.23
CA SER A 255 -1.68 2.54 13.54
C SER A 255 -2.21 1.58 14.60
N GLY A 256 -2.51 0.33 14.25
CA GLY A 256 -2.92 -0.63 15.25
C GLY A 256 -3.26 -2.01 14.72
N GLN A 257 -3.28 -2.96 15.63
CA GLN A 257 -3.67 -4.34 15.37
C GLN A 257 -4.53 -4.85 16.52
N ILE A 258 -5.64 -5.48 16.19
CA ILE A 258 -6.58 -6.03 17.15
C ILE A 258 -6.89 -7.47 16.77
N ILE A 259 -6.75 -8.36 17.73
CA ILE A 259 -7.00 -9.79 17.55
C ILE A 259 -8.20 -10.17 18.41
N THR A 260 -9.24 -10.71 17.78
CA THR A 260 -10.43 -11.24 18.45
C THR A 260 -10.54 -12.75 18.26
N TYR A 261 -11.12 -13.44 19.25
CA TYR A 261 -11.16 -14.90 19.32
C TYR A 261 -12.56 -15.45 19.59
N GLY A 262 -12.90 -16.53 18.89
CA GLY A 262 -14.05 -17.38 19.15
C GLY A 262 -15.27 -17.10 18.27
N ALA A 263 -16.39 -17.74 18.63
CA ALA A 263 -17.69 -17.47 18.02
C ALA A 263 -18.10 -16.00 18.27
N ASP A 264 -18.77 -15.41 17.28
CA ASP A 264 -19.24 -14.01 17.28
C ASP A 264 -18.14 -12.93 17.38
N ALA A 265 -16.86 -13.33 17.27
CA ALA A 265 -15.71 -12.42 17.32
C ALA A 265 -15.46 -11.65 16.02
N ASN A 266 -16.26 -11.89 14.96
CA ASN A 266 -16.11 -11.23 13.66
C ASN A 266 -16.44 -9.73 13.77
N PRO A 267 -15.53 -8.82 13.41
CA PRO A 267 -15.80 -7.38 13.46
C PRO A 267 -16.87 -6.89 12.46
N ILE A 268 -17.21 -7.67 11.44
CA ILE A 268 -18.19 -7.27 10.42
C ILE A 268 -19.62 -7.52 10.90
N ASN A 269 -20.46 -6.50 10.84
CA ASN A 269 -21.89 -6.56 11.12
C ASN A 269 -22.69 -6.73 9.82
N ASP A 270 -23.92 -7.25 9.90
CA ASP A 270 -24.76 -7.51 8.72
C ASP A 270 -25.47 -6.25 8.17
N ASP A 271 -25.30 -5.10 8.83
CA ASP A 271 -25.98 -3.83 8.54
C ASP A 271 -25.14 -2.82 7.72
N GLY A 272 -24.00 -3.25 7.18
CA GLY A 272 -23.07 -2.35 6.47
C GLY A 272 -22.05 -1.65 7.37
N THR A 273 -22.06 -1.94 8.67
CA THR A 273 -21.09 -1.42 9.64
C THR A 273 -20.08 -2.48 10.05
N TRP A 274 -19.01 -2.04 10.70
CA TRP A 274 -18.07 -2.92 11.38
C TRP A 274 -17.71 -2.29 12.73
N SER A 275 -17.47 -3.14 13.71
CA SER A 275 -17.19 -2.74 15.10
C SER A 275 -16.29 -3.77 15.74
N ILE A 276 -15.26 -3.35 16.49
CA ILE A 276 -14.48 -4.27 17.31
C ILE A 276 -15.40 -4.93 18.34
N LYS A 277 -15.35 -6.27 18.42
CA LYS A 277 -16.05 -7.04 19.44
C LYS A 277 -15.26 -6.99 20.74
N THR A 278 -15.50 -5.96 21.55
CA THR A 278 -14.72 -5.63 22.74
C THR A 278 -14.70 -6.76 23.77
N ASP A 279 -15.75 -7.57 23.83
CA ASP A 279 -15.88 -8.74 24.71
C ASP A 279 -15.16 -10.01 24.22
N LYS A 280 -14.48 -9.92 23.06
CA LYS A 280 -13.80 -11.03 22.36
C LYS A 280 -12.34 -10.72 22.02
N VAL A 281 -11.77 -9.60 22.49
CA VAL A 281 -10.39 -9.21 22.21
C VAL A 281 -9.41 -10.05 23.04
N ILE A 282 -8.36 -10.60 22.42
CA ILE A 282 -7.29 -11.32 23.11
C ILE A 282 -5.95 -10.57 23.09
N SER A 283 -5.77 -9.64 22.15
CA SER A 283 -4.58 -8.80 22.06
C SER A 283 -4.90 -7.55 21.26
N ALA A 284 -4.37 -6.41 21.70
CA ALA A 284 -4.52 -5.15 21.00
C ALA A 284 -3.24 -4.29 21.17
N GLY A 285 -2.79 -3.74 20.06
CA GLY A 285 -1.67 -2.80 19.99
C GLY A 285 -2.03 -1.59 19.14
N ALA A 286 -1.46 -0.44 19.47
CA ALA A 286 -1.67 0.81 18.74
C ALA A 286 -0.35 1.55 18.57
N ASN A 287 -0.20 2.26 17.46
CA ASN A 287 0.91 3.14 17.16
C ASN A 287 0.38 4.52 16.81
N THR A 288 0.92 5.55 17.44
CA THR A 288 0.64 6.94 17.07
C THR A 288 1.69 7.42 16.08
N PHE A 289 1.31 8.39 15.26
CA PHE A 289 2.20 9.02 14.30
C PHE A 289 2.25 10.52 14.54
N ALA A 290 3.45 11.08 14.38
CA ALA A 290 3.67 12.51 14.47
C ALA A 290 4.62 12.96 13.36
N LYS A 291 4.45 14.18 12.87
CA LYS A 291 5.47 14.81 12.01
C LYS A 291 6.72 15.17 12.81
N LEU A 292 6.53 15.50 14.10
CA LEU A 292 7.52 16.13 14.97
C LEU A 292 7.44 15.65 16.44
N ALA A 293 7.15 14.38 16.77
CA ALA A 293 7.27 13.83 18.15
C ALA A 293 6.91 14.75 19.35
N ASN A 294 5.87 15.60 19.25
CA ASN A 294 5.55 16.67 20.23
C ASN A 294 6.67 17.70 20.51
N VAL A 295 7.68 17.76 19.66
CA VAL A 295 8.58 18.90 19.48
C VAL A 295 7.75 19.99 18.76
N SER A 296 7.24 20.96 19.54
CA SER A 296 6.28 22.00 19.10
C SER A 296 6.84 23.01 18.08
N SER A 297 8.14 22.97 17.87
CA SER A 297 8.87 23.53 16.74
C SER A 297 9.90 22.46 16.35
N TRP A 298 10.66 22.62 15.27
CA TRP A 298 12.03 22.12 15.36
C TRP A 298 12.61 22.84 16.59
N ILE A 299 12.65 22.18 17.75
CA ILE A 299 13.51 22.67 18.80
C ILE A 299 14.85 22.50 18.16
N ASN A 300 15.45 23.65 17.87
CA ASN A 300 16.79 23.89 17.46
C ASN A 300 17.73 23.14 18.42
N ASN A 301 17.76 21.81 18.32
CA ASN A 301 18.89 21.04 18.74
C ASN A 301 19.89 21.35 17.64
N GLN A 302 20.53 22.52 17.77
CA GLN A 302 21.50 23.05 16.84
C GLN A 302 22.51 21.95 16.50
N SER A 303 22.81 21.04 17.44
CA SER A 303 23.64 19.85 17.18
C SER A 303 23.06 18.85 16.16
N VAL A 304 21.75 18.59 16.13
CA VAL A 304 21.09 17.75 15.12
C VAL A 304 20.88 18.53 13.82
N GLU A 305 20.56 19.82 13.88
CA GLU A 305 20.41 20.63 12.67
C GLU A 305 21.75 20.90 11.97
N ASP A 306 22.83 21.15 12.72
CA ASP A 306 24.20 21.32 12.23
C ASP A 306 24.74 20.00 11.67
N VAL A 307 24.49 18.89 12.38
CA VAL A 307 24.96 17.58 11.93
C VAL A 307 24.16 17.13 10.71
N TYR A 308 22.84 17.31 10.66
CA TYR A 308 21.99 16.74 9.61
C TYR A 308 21.46 17.74 8.56
N GLY A 309 21.82 19.01 8.61
CA GLY A 309 21.56 20.02 7.57
C GLY A 309 20.08 20.27 7.26
N THR A 310 19.20 20.34 8.26
CA THR A 310 17.74 20.34 8.04
C THR A 310 17.03 21.67 8.29
N LEU A 311 17.11 22.55 7.29
CA LEU A 311 16.22 23.71 7.22
C LEU A 311 14.87 23.28 6.60
N GLY A 312 13.94 22.70 7.37
CA GLY A 312 12.58 22.48 6.87
C GLY A 312 11.63 21.70 7.79
N SER A 313 10.35 22.11 7.87
CA SER A 313 9.30 21.35 8.55
C SER A 313 9.04 20.01 7.83
N PRO A 314 9.12 18.85 8.51
CA PRO A 314 8.91 17.59 7.85
C PRO A 314 7.42 17.45 7.52
N SER A 315 7.12 17.17 6.26
CA SER A 315 5.74 16.88 5.83
C SER A 315 5.31 15.45 6.17
N VAL A 316 6.28 14.55 6.38
CA VAL A 316 6.09 13.09 6.53
C VAL A 316 5.84 12.70 7.99
N PHE A 317 4.73 12.02 8.24
CA PHE A 317 4.44 11.35 9.52
C PHE A 317 5.40 10.21 9.82
N ARG A 318 5.77 10.05 11.09
CA ARG A 318 6.66 8.98 11.56
C ARG A 318 6.06 8.38 12.83
N MET A 319 6.32 7.09 13.05
CA MET A 319 5.87 6.39 14.26
C MET A 319 6.41 7.11 15.49
N HIS A 320 5.54 7.53 16.40
CA HIS A 320 5.89 8.32 17.58
C HIS A 320 5.85 7.49 18.86
N GLU A 321 4.71 6.89 19.18
CA GLU A 321 4.55 6.07 20.37
C GLU A 321 3.94 4.73 19.99
N SER A 322 4.37 3.67 20.67
CA SER A 322 3.70 2.37 20.60
C SER A 322 3.05 2.03 21.93
N TYR A 323 1.87 1.42 21.85
CA TYR A 323 1.03 1.07 22.98
C TYR A 323 0.61 -0.39 22.89
N ALA A 324 0.46 -1.02 24.07
CA ALA A 324 -0.21 -2.31 24.21
C ALA A 324 -1.30 -2.20 25.27
N PHE A 325 -2.44 -2.84 25.03
CA PHE A 325 -3.51 -2.89 26.01
C PHE A 325 -3.18 -3.92 27.09
N LYS A 326 -3.27 -3.51 28.35
CA LYS A 326 -3.06 -4.34 29.53
C LYS A 326 -4.33 -4.37 30.37
N GLY A 327 -5.17 -5.38 30.12
CA GLY A 327 -6.35 -5.67 30.94
C GLY A 327 -6.24 -6.99 31.67
N ASP A 328 -7.10 -7.19 32.66
CA ASP A 328 -7.36 -8.51 33.21
C ASP A 328 -7.98 -9.41 32.13
N VAL A 329 -7.74 -10.71 32.23
CA VAL A 329 -8.26 -11.68 31.26
C VAL A 329 -9.22 -12.65 31.94
N LYS A 330 -10.25 -13.06 31.20
CA LYS A 330 -11.18 -14.10 31.60
C LYS A 330 -10.38 -15.32 32.03
N LYS A 331 -10.61 -15.77 33.26
CA LYS A 331 -9.99 -16.99 33.78
C LYS A 331 -10.54 -18.18 33.02
N SER A 332 -9.68 -19.14 32.72
CA SER A 332 -10.14 -20.43 32.24
C SER A 332 -11.03 -21.09 33.31
N SER A 333 -12.15 -21.65 32.87
CA SER A 333 -13.04 -22.40 33.77
C SER A 333 -12.32 -23.58 34.41
N ASN A 334 -12.76 -23.99 35.61
CA ASN A 334 -12.22 -25.18 36.26
C ASN A 334 -12.47 -26.44 35.40
N ARG A 335 -11.41 -27.16 35.06
CA ARG A 335 -11.46 -28.44 34.30
C ARG A 335 -12.31 -29.51 35.00
N LEU A 336 -12.53 -29.40 36.32
CA LEU A 336 -13.22 -30.41 37.14
C LEU A 336 -14.73 -30.18 37.29
N THR A 337 -15.30 -29.14 36.68
CA THR A 337 -16.76 -28.94 36.61
C THR A 337 -17.28 -29.30 35.22
N ASP A 338 -18.44 -29.96 35.14
CA ASP A 338 -19.05 -30.47 33.89
C ASP A 338 -19.33 -29.41 32.80
N ALA A 339 -19.15 -28.12 33.10
CA ALA A 339 -19.27 -26.99 32.17
C ALA A 339 -17.92 -26.35 31.77
N GLY A 340 -16.79 -26.98 32.09
CA GLY A 340 -15.44 -26.41 32.04
C GLY A 340 -14.87 -26.15 30.64
N LYS A 341 -15.41 -25.19 29.89
CA LYS A 341 -14.83 -24.68 28.64
C LYS A 341 -13.67 -23.73 28.92
N ILE A 342 -12.43 -24.21 28.76
CA ILE A 342 -11.22 -23.38 28.92
C ILE A 342 -10.92 -22.47 27.71
N TYR A 343 -11.69 -22.60 26.62
CA TYR A 343 -11.38 -21.97 25.32
C TYR A 343 -11.47 -20.45 25.33
N GLU A 344 -12.36 -19.85 26.13
CA GLU A 344 -12.49 -18.40 26.25
C GLU A 344 -11.53 -17.80 27.30
N GLY A 345 -10.70 -18.63 27.93
CA GLY A 345 -9.66 -18.17 28.85
C GLY A 345 -8.60 -17.36 28.11
N GLY A 346 -8.28 -16.16 28.59
CA GLY A 346 -7.32 -15.26 27.94
C GLY A 346 -7.95 -14.11 27.13
N ILE A 347 -9.28 -14.10 26.96
CA ILE A 347 -9.99 -12.93 26.43
C ILE A 347 -9.92 -11.80 27.46
N ILE A 348 -9.58 -10.60 27.01
CA ILE A 348 -9.46 -9.40 27.82
C ILE A 348 -10.84 -8.96 28.33
N GLU A 349 -10.93 -8.67 29.62
CA GLU A 349 -12.11 -8.13 30.27
C GLU A 349 -12.17 -6.59 30.12
N ASP A 350 -13.36 -6.06 29.85
CA ASP A 350 -13.66 -4.63 29.73
C ASP A 350 -12.75 -3.87 28.75
N PHE A 351 -12.42 -4.47 27.60
CA PHE A 351 -11.57 -3.82 26.60
C PHE A 351 -12.18 -2.50 26.12
N ILE A 352 -11.36 -1.46 26.08
CA ILE A 352 -11.71 -0.14 25.54
C ILE A 352 -10.79 0.13 24.33
N PRO A 353 -11.36 0.39 23.13
CA PRO A 353 -10.57 0.72 21.95
C PRO A 353 -9.61 1.90 22.16
N PHE A 354 -8.51 1.90 21.41
CA PHE A 354 -7.59 3.03 21.40
C PHE A 354 -8.28 4.26 20.82
N ALA A 355 -8.14 5.42 21.46
CA ALA A 355 -8.83 6.63 21.07
C ALA A 355 -7.90 7.53 20.24
N PHE A 356 -7.84 7.30 18.94
CA PHE A 356 -6.93 8.02 18.04
C PHE A 356 -7.22 9.52 17.91
N ASN A 357 -8.47 9.92 18.18
CA ASN A 357 -8.94 11.30 18.03
C ASN A 357 -8.97 12.10 19.34
N ASN A 358 -8.70 11.45 20.48
CA ASN A 358 -8.75 12.07 21.79
C ASN A 358 -7.35 12.41 22.31
N SER A 359 -7.25 13.49 23.09
CA SER A 359 -5.99 13.90 23.71
C SER A 359 -5.60 13.07 24.94
N THR A 360 -6.55 12.31 25.49
CA THR A 360 -6.38 11.49 26.69
C THR A 360 -6.67 10.05 26.35
N GLN A 361 -5.71 9.18 26.66
CA GLN A 361 -5.82 7.74 26.46
C GLN A 361 -6.10 7.06 27.80
N GLU A 362 -6.86 5.98 27.75
CA GLU A 362 -7.21 5.19 28.93
C GLU A 362 -5.97 4.50 29.54
N GLU A 363 -5.91 4.39 30.87
CA GLU A 363 -4.69 3.99 31.61
C GLU A 363 -4.20 2.56 31.31
N ARG A 364 -5.09 1.64 30.91
CA ARG A 364 -4.72 0.27 30.53
C ARG A 364 -4.01 0.22 29.18
N TRP A 365 -4.05 1.28 28.38
CA TRP A 365 -3.16 1.42 27.24
C TRP A 365 -1.77 1.88 27.70
N VAL A 366 -0.90 0.90 27.94
CA VAL A 366 0.46 1.13 28.41
C VAL A 366 1.35 1.52 27.24
N LYS A 367 1.99 2.69 27.33
CA LYS A 367 3.01 3.13 26.38
C LYS A 367 4.28 2.28 26.53
N LEU A 368 4.69 1.59 25.48
CA LEU A 368 5.86 0.70 25.46
C LEU A 368 7.15 1.43 25.12
N ASN A 369 7.09 2.31 24.12
CA ASN A 369 8.19 3.17 23.74
C ASN A 369 7.68 4.50 23.19
N GLN A 370 8.56 5.49 23.15
CA GLN A 370 8.33 6.77 22.52
C GLN A 370 9.61 7.23 21.81
N VAL A 371 9.47 7.63 20.55
CA VAL A 371 10.54 8.30 19.81
C VAL A 371 10.56 9.77 20.20
N THR A 372 11.67 10.25 20.74
CA THR A 372 11.85 11.64 21.19
C THR A 372 12.57 12.49 20.14
N LYS A 373 13.41 11.89 19.29
CA LYS A 373 14.12 12.59 18.21
C LYS A 373 14.09 11.78 16.91
N TYR A 374 13.86 12.46 15.79
CA TYR A 374 13.97 11.88 14.45
C TYR A 374 15.13 12.48 13.67
N SER A 375 15.67 11.70 12.75
CA SER A 375 16.53 12.22 11.69
C SER A 375 15.66 12.89 10.62
N PRO A 376 16.25 13.77 9.79
CA PRO A 376 15.56 14.31 8.61
C PRO A 376 14.95 13.24 7.72
N ASN A 377 15.70 12.16 7.54
CA ASN A 377 15.33 11.00 6.71
C ASN A 377 14.27 10.12 7.39
N GLY A 378 13.97 10.38 8.66
CA GLY A 378 12.89 9.78 9.43
C GLY A 378 13.21 8.57 10.26
N SER A 379 14.49 8.23 10.38
CA SER A 379 14.96 7.24 11.35
C SER A 379 14.84 7.81 12.77
N ALA A 380 14.53 6.96 13.75
CA ALA A 380 14.59 7.34 15.15
C ALA A 380 16.05 7.57 15.58
N LEU A 381 16.35 8.76 16.10
CA LEU A 381 17.67 9.09 16.67
C LEU A 381 17.72 8.83 18.17
N GLU A 382 16.59 8.94 18.85
CA GLU A 382 16.47 8.76 20.28
C GLU A 382 15.08 8.22 20.60
N GLU A 383 15.03 7.17 21.42
CA GLU A 383 13.82 6.52 21.89
C GLU A 383 13.94 6.30 23.39
N ILE A 384 12.81 6.37 24.09
CA ILE A 384 12.69 6.03 25.51
C ILE A 384 11.72 4.86 25.66
N ASP A 385 12.11 3.87 26.46
CA ASP A 385 11.23 2.74 26.78
C ASP A 385 10.27 3.06 27.95
N VAL A 386 9.37 2.12 28.24
CA VAL A 386 8.41 2.22 29.36
C VAL A 386 9.07 2.36 30.74
N LEU A 387 10.34 1.97 30.90
CA LEU A 387 11.09 2.09 32.14
C LEU A 387 11.85 3.43 32.25
N GLY A 388 11.77 4.27 31.22
CA GLY A 388 12.49 5.53 31.16
C GLY A 388 13.94 5.40 30.68
N VAL A 389 14.34 4.25 30.13
CA VAL A 389 15.69 4.01 29.62
C VAL A 389 15.78 4.51 28.19
N TYR A 390 16.74 5.41 27.95
CA TYR A 390 16.99 5.97 26.62
C TYR A 390 17.84 5.04 25.76
N SER A 391 17.53 4.96 24.48
CA SER A 391 18.37 4.38 23.44
C SER A 391 18.56 5.41 22.33
N ALA A 392 19.79 5.58 21.86
CA ALA A 392 20.11 6.58 20.85
C ALA A 392 21.00 6.02 19.75
N SER A 393 20.85 6.56 18.53
CA SER A 393 21.56 6.13 17.34
C SER A 393 22.09 7.34 16.56
N LYS A 394 23.37 7.31 16.18
CA LYS A 394 23.98 8.26 15.24
C LYS A 394 24.14 7.62 13.87
N TYR A 395 23.93 8.41 12.83
CA TYR A 395 24.07 7.99 11.45
C TYR A 395 25.18 8.79 10.76
N GLY A 396 25.95 8.12 9.91
CA GLY A 396 26.94 8.71 9.01
C GLY A 396 26.65 8.30 7.56
N TYR A 397 27.59 8.58 6.65
CA TYR A 397 27.44 8.33 5.21
C TYR A 397 26.20 9.04 4.67
N ASN A 398 26.13 10.37 4.84
CA ASN A 398 24.97 11.20 4.51
C ASN A 398 23.67 10.67 5.18
N PHE A 399 23.77 10.31 6.46
CA PHE A 399 22.67 9.84 7.31
C PHE A 399 21.93 8.59 6.81
N THR A 400 22.64 7.72 6.10
CA THR A 400 22.09 6.48 5.56
C THR A 400 22.45 5.25 6.37
N LEU A 401 23.59 5.27 7.08
CA LEU A 401 24.10 4.11 7.83
C LEU A 401 24.33 4.45 9.30
N PRO A 402 23.92 3.58 10.24
CA PRO A 402 24.19 3.79 11.66
C PRO A 402 25.68 3.63 11.94
N THR A 403 26.30 4.63 12.55
CA THR A 403 27.72 4.62 12.94
C THR A 403 27.91 4.25 14.40
N MET A 404 26.95 4.61 15.26
CA MET A 404 26.95 4.27 16.68
C MET A 404 25.53 4.06 17.17
N ILE A 405 25.34 3.04 18.01
CA ILE A 405 24.10 2.79 18.74
C ILE A 405 24.47 2.66 20.21
N SER A 406 23.79 3.41 21.06
CA SER A 406 23.98 3.38 22.51
C SER A 406 22.66 2.98 23.19
N LYS A 407 22.78 2.08 24.16
CA LYS A 407 21.69 1.65 25.04
C LYS A 407 21.92 2.29 26.40
N ASN A 408 20.86 2.79 27.03
CA ASN A 408 20.94 3.57 28.26
C ASN A 408 21.83 4.82 28.07
N SER A 409 21.50 5.66 27.09
CA SER A 409 22.20 6.92 26.82
C SER A 409 21.35 7.80 25.92
N THR A 410 21.35 9.12 26.16
CA THR A 410 20.69 10.09 25.28
C THR A 410 21.56 10.44 24.07
N TYR A 411 20.95 10.97 23.02
CA TYR A 411 21.64 11.29 21.76
C TYR A 411 22.79 12.30 21.94
N ASP A 412 22.65 13.21 22.90
CA ASP A 412 23.63 14.28 23.15
C ASP A 412 24.80 13.80 24.05
N GLU A 413 24.66 12.64 24.70
CA GLU A 413 25.68 12.05 25.60
C GLU A 413 26.60 11.04 24.90
N MET A 414 26.23 10.60 23.70
CA MET A 414 27.02 9.66 22.90
C MET A 414 27.83 10.40 21.84
N PHE A 415 29.08 9.94 21.63
CA PHE A 415 29.95 10.46 20.57
C PHE A 415 30.76 9.33 19.97
N PHE A 416 30.83 9.33 18.65
CA PHE A 416 31.67 8.44 17.90
C PHE A 416 32.07 9.12 16.61
N GLU A 417 33.37 9.17 16.39
CA GLU A 417 33.98 9.62 15.15
C GLU A 417 34.79 8.44 14.59
N HIS A 418 34.53 8.10 13.33
CA HIS A 418 35.12 6.95 12.65
C HIS A 418 36.09 7.33 11.53
N PHE A 419 36.12 8.61 11.13
CA PHE A 419 37.05 9.16 10.14
C PHE A 419 37.03 8.47 8.76
N GLU A 420 35.89 7.90 8.36
CA GLU A 420 35.72 7.32 7.02
C GLU A 420 34.93 8.22 6.07
N ASP A 421 34.10 9.12 6.62
CA ASP A 421 33.22 10.00 5.85
C ASP A 421 33.85 11.39 5.68
N LYS A 422 33.63 12.00 4.50
CA LYS A 422 34.22 13.27 4.07
C LYS A 422 33.38 14.49 4.44
N GLU A 423 32.21 14.32 5.04
CA GLU A 423 31.29 15.44 5.23
C GLU A 423 31.80 16.40 6.31
N ALA A 424 32.14 17.60 5.82
CA ALA A 424 32.69 18.75 6.53
C ALA A 424 34.11 18.57 7.06
N ILE A 425 35.07 19.18 6.36
CA ILE A 425 36.48 19.29 6.71
C ILE A 425 36.59 19.88 8.12
N GLU A 426 36.63 19.02 9.14
CA GLU A 426 37.26 19.39 10.40
C GLU A 426 38.70 19.81 10.07
N THR A 427 39.13 20.96 10.59
CA THR A 427 40.51 21.41 10.45
C THR A 427 41.43 20.33 11.03
N ASN A 428 42.53 19.99 10.32
CA ASN A 428 43.57 19.04 10.72
C ASN A 428 43.27 17.54 10.52
N LEU A 429 42.43 17.17 9.55
CA LEU A 429 42.35 15.78 9.08
C LEU A 429 43.60 15.40 8.26
N ILE A 430 44.26 14.30 8.64
CA ILE A 430 45.39 13.71 7.90
C ILE A 430 44.90 12.45 7.19
N LYS A 431 45.33 12.27 5.94
CA LYS A 431 45.13 11.06 5.16
C LYS A 431 46.33 10.11 5.33
N ASP A 432 46.08 8.80 5.30
CA ASP A 432 47.11 7.73 5.31
C ASP A 432 47.86 7.52 6.64
N VAL A 433 47.52 8.27 7.70
CA VAL A 433 48.05 8.12 9.06
C VAL A 433 46.91 7.78 10.03
N ALA A 434 46.21 6.67 9.79
CA ALA A 434 45.07 6.24 10.59
C ALA A 434 45.28 4.87 11.21
N HIS A 435 44.73 4.65 12.40
CA HIS A 435 44.66 3.31 13.02
C HIS A 435 43.59 2.45 12.34
N SER A 436 42.45 3.06 12.03
CA SER A 436 41.36 2.49 11.23
C SER A 436 40.76 3.62 10.40
N GLY A 437 40.52 3.32 9.12
CA GLY A 437 39.88 4.22 8.18
C GLY A 437 40.77 5.09 7.30
N ILE A 438 40.13 5.94 6.50
CA ILE A 438 40.80 6.76 5.48
C ILE A 438 41.51 7.98 6.09
N PHE A 439 40.93 8.55 7.15
CA PHE A 439 41.44 9.77 7.79
C PHE A 439 41.76 9.56 9.28
N SER A 440 42.50 10.50 9.86
CA SER A 440 42.67 10.68 11.30
C SER A 440 42.75 12.16 11.64
N LYS A 441 42.50 12.52 12.90
CA LYS A 441 42.63 13.90 13.36
C LYS A 441 44.00 14.15 13.96
N GLN A 442 44.75 15.11 13.41
CA GLN A 442 45.97 15.60 14.05
C GLN A 442 45.60 16.53 15.20
N ILE A 443 46.13 16.22 16.39
CA ILE A 443 45.85 16.96 17.62
C ILE A 443 47.16 17.60 18.09
N THR A 444 47.12 18.90 18.39
CA THR A 444 48.21 19.61 19.08
C THR A 444 47.94 19.63 20.59
N SER A 445 48.99 19.72 21.41
CA SER A 445 48.84 19.81 22.86
C SER A 445 47.94 20.99 23.25
N GLY A 446 46.95 20.73 24.11
CA GLY A 446 45.96 21.71 24.54
C GLY A 446 44.76 21.91 23.61
N ALA A 447 44.67 21.19 22.48
CA ALA A 447 43.50 21.23 21.61
C ALA A 447 42.34 20.37 22.16
N ASN A 448 41.11 20.86 21.98
CA ASN A 448 39.90 20.10 22.30
C ASN A 448 39.72 18.95 21.30
N ILE A 449 39.58 17.73 21.82
CA ILE A 449 39.46 16.50 21.02
C ILE A 449 38.00 16.21 20.67
N ILE A 450 37.11 16.44 21.63
CA ILE A 450 35.67 16.16 21.53
C ILE A 450 34.93 17.49 21.65
N ASN A 451 34.11 17.79 20.66
CA ASN A 451 33.14 18.88 20.70
C ASN A 451 31.73 18.28 20.65
N ASN A 452 30.72 19.00 21.12
CA ASN A 452 29.31 18.63 21.00
C ASN A 452 28.82 17.41 21.81
N VAL A 453 29.54 17.03 22.88
CA VAL A 453 28.99 16.11 23.90
C VAL A 453 28.47 16.93 25.07
N ILE A 454 27.18 16.78 25.36
CA ILE A 454 26.54 17.45 26.49
C ILE A 454 26.33 16.40 27.57
N ALA A 455 27.05 16.54 28.69
CA ALA A 455 26.82 15.70 29.85
C ALA A 455 25.45 16.04 30.46
N ARG A 456 24.48 15.15 30.28
CA ARG A 456 23.19 15.23 30.96
C ARG A 456 23.23 14.37 32.23
N ASP A 457 22.07 14.14 32.83
CA ASP A 457 21.93 13.51 34.13
C ASP A 457 22.60 12.13 34.19
N LEU A 458 22.58 11.34 33.10
CA LEU A 458 23.16 10.01 33.11
C LEU A 458 24.69 10.07 33.10
N LEU A 459 25.27 10.75 32.10
CA LEU A 459 26.72 10.85 31.96
C LEU A 459 27.36 11.59 33.16
N SER A 460 26.65 12.55 33.75
CA SER A 460 27.12 13.30 34.92
C SER A 460 27.05 12.52 36.24
N THR A 461 26.11 11.58 36.40
CA THR A 461 25.95 10.81 37.65
C THR A 461 26.66 9.46 37.63
N THR A 462 26.60 8.73 36.52
CA THR A 462 27.20 7.38 36.43
C THR A 462 28.60 7.38 35.86
N GLY A 463 29.02 8.49 35.25
CA GLY A 463 30.24 8.55 34.44
C GLY A 463 30.08 7.80 33.11
N GLY A 464 31.11 7.87 32.27
CA GLY A 464 31.15 7.20 30.98
C GLY A 464 32.54 6.66 30.67
N TRP A 465 32.67 5.96 29.54
CA TRP A 465 33.96 5.47 29.06
C TRP A 465 34.37 6.27 27.83
N LEU A 466 35.60 6.78 27.85
CA LEU A 466 36.24 7.39 26.70
C LEU A 466 37.30 6.42 26.18
N LYS A 467 37.21 6.06 24.90
CA LYS A 467 38.21 5.25 24.21
C LYS A 467 38.64 5.98 22.94
N PHE A 468 39.95 6.07 22.74
CA PHE A 468 40.54 6.63 21.53
C PHE A 468 41.82 5.88 21.19
N TRP A 469 42.25 5.99 19.94
CA TRP A 469 43.52 5.45 19.46
C TRP A 469 44.38 6.60 19.00
N THR A 470 45.56 6.76 19.59
CA THR A 470 46.55 7.76 19.18
C THR A 470 47.76 7.10 18.55
N LYS A 471 48.26 7.67 17.47
CA LYS A 471 49.60 7.42 16.94
C LYS A 471 50.46 8.65 17.22
N SER A 472 51.64 8.44 17.79
CA SER A 472 52.64 9.48 18.04
C SER A 472 53.97 9.02 17.47
N ASP A 473 54.67 9.91 16.76
CA ASP A 473 56.02 9.64 16.25
C ASP A 473 57.06 9.61 17.39
N GLU A 474 56.74 10.22 18.53
CA GLU A 474 57.54 10.22 19.75
C GLU A 474 56.88 9.40 20.86
N LYS A 475 57.69 8.88 21.80
CA LYS A 475 57.18 8.18 22.98
C LYS A 475 56.37 9.17 23.83
N LEU A 476 55.07 8.90 24.02
CA LEU A 476 54.23 9.69 24.92
C LEU A 476 54.76 9.57 26.35
N ILE A 477 55.26 10.67 26.92
CA ILE A 477 55.71 10.75 28.32
C ILE A 477 54.58 11.37 29.14
N ASN A 478 53.95 10.56 30.00
CA ASN A 478 52.85 10.97 30.88
C ASN A 478 51.70 11.71 30.14
N PRO A 479 51.03 11.07 29.16
CA PRO A 479 49.88 11.69 28.52
C PRO A 479 48.83 12.06 29.58
N LYS A 480 48.17 13.19 29.40
CA LYS A 480 47.07 13.63 30.26
C LYS A 480 45.91 14.07 29.40
N VAL A 481 44.71 13.65 29.80
CA VAL A 481 43.44 14.12 29.25
C VAL A 481 42.83 15.05 30.28
N GLU A 482 42.52 16.27 29.87
CA GLU A 482 41.82 17.22 30.73
C GLU A 482 40.32 17.20 30.41
N ILE A 483 39.50 16.95 31.44
CA ILE A 483 38.04 16.99 31.34
C ILE A 483 37.54 17.96 32.40
N ASN A 484 36.98 19.10 31.96
CA ASN A 484 36.47 20.16 32.85
C ASN A 484 37.47 20.59 33.95
N GLY A 485 38.74 20.77 33.58
CA GLY A 485 39.81 21.20 34.51
C GLY A 485 40.45 20.07 35.33
N ASN A 486 39.91 18.84 35.27
CA ASN A 486 40.50 17.69 35.95
C ASN A 486 41.40 16.90 35.00
N GLN A 487 42.62 16.56 35.45
CA GLN A 487 43.58 15.80 34.66
C GLN A 487 43.50 14.30 34.95
N PHE A 488 43.33 13.52 33.90
CA PHE A 488 43.31 12.06 33.93
C PHE A 488 44.51 11.52 33.15
N ALA A 489 45.20 10.54 33.70
CA ALA A 489 46.20 9.78 32.95
C ALA A 489 45.49 8.63 32.23
N PRO A 490 45.45 8.61 30.89
CA PRO A 490 44.82 7.55 30.10
C PRO A 490 45.59 6.24 30.14
#